data_AF-A0A1J7H389-F1
#
_entry.id   AF-A0A1J7H389-F1
#
_cell.length_a   1.000
_cell.length_b   1.000
_cell.length_c   1.000
_cell.angle_alpha   90.00
_cell.angle_beta   90.00
_cell.angle_gamma   90.00
#
_symmetry.space_group_name_H-M   'P 1'
#
loop_
_entity.id
_entity.type
_entity.pdbx_description
1 polymer ?
#
loop_
_entity_poly.entity_id
_entity_poly.type
_entity_poly.pdbx_seq_one_letter_code
_entity_poly.pdbx_strand_id
1 'polypeptide(L)' 'MNNVLYACDVLDDCKLIQPGGSCFIPDTLLNHASVVMNEYYAKKGRNTWDCYFSDSGLISHSDPSYGSCKYA' A
#
# COMPACT_ATOMS: atom_id res chain seq x y z
N MET A 1 -6.50 -14.93 0.34
CA MET A 1 -6.62 -13.83 1.31
C MET A 1 -6.43 -12.53 0.56
N ASN A 2 -7.26 -11.50 0.82
CA ASN A 2 -7.13 -10.22 0.12
C ASN A 2 -6.23 -9.28 0.93
N ASN A 3 -4.98 -9.12 0.48
CA ASN A 3 -3.96 -8.32 1.17
C ASN A 3 -4.36 -6.85 1.33
N VAL A 4 -5.11 -6.31 0.36
CA VAL A 4 -5.60 -4.93 0.41
C VAL A 4 -6.57 -4.76 1.57
N LEU A 5 -7.59 -5.64 1.67
CA LEU A 5 -8.56 -5.57 2.77
C LEU A 5 -7.90 -5.76 4.14
N TYR A 6 -6.96 -6.70 4.25
CA TYR A 6 -6.20 -6.90 5.48
C TYR A 6 -5.42 -5.64 5.89
N ALA A 7 -4.71 -5.03 4.96
CA ALA A 7 -3.95 -3.83 5.24
C ALA A 7 -4.88 -2.64 5.57
N CYS A 8 -6.01 -2.49 4.86
CA CYS A 8 -7.04 -1.49 5.17
C CYS A 8 -7.56 -1.62 6.61
N ASP A 9 -7.93 -2.83 7.02
CA ASP A 9 -8.44 -3.10 8.38
C ASP A 9 -7.43 -2.72 9.46
N VAL A 10 -6.13 -2.98 9.22
CA VAL A 10 -5.07 -2.65 10.19
C VAL A 10 -4.72 -1.16 10.18
N LEU A 11 -4.82 -0.52 9.03
CA LEU A 11 -4.58 0.91 8.90
C LEU A 11 -5.73 1.75 9.45
N ASP A 12 -6.96 1.20 9.43
CA ASP A 12 -8.23 1.93 9.61
C ASP A 12 -8.36 3.12 8.63
N ASP A 13 -7.65 3.05 7.51
CA ASP A 13 -7.66 4.05 6.45
C ASP A 13 -7.30 3.43 5.10
N CYS A 14 -8.24 3.51 4.16
CA CYS A 14 -8.02 3.18 2.75
C CYS A 14 -8.51 4.25 1.79
N LYS A 15 -8.69 5.49 2.28
CA LYS A 15 -9.19 6.62 1.46
C LYS A 15 -8.30 6.92 0.26
N LEU A 16 -6.99 6.67 0.40
CA LEU A 16 -5.98 6.89 -0.62
C LEU A 16 -6.30 6.17 -1.94
N ILE A 17 -6.86 4.97 -1.85
CA ILE A 17 -7.16 4.08 -2.99
C ILE A 17 -8.65 4.00 -3.34
N GLN A 18 -9.51 4.72 -2.63
CA GLN A 18 -10.92 4.83 -2.98
C GLN A 18 -11.12 5.86 -4.10
N PRO A 19 -12.24 5.81 -4.85
CA PRO A 19 -12.55 6.85 -5.84
C PRO A 19 -12.44 8.26 -5.26
N GLY A 20 -11.66 9.12 -5.93
CA GLY A 20 -11.34 10.48 -5.46
C GLY A 20 -10.12 10.57 -4.52
N GLY A 21 -9.54 9.43 -4.13
CA GLY A 21 -8.29 9.34 -3.38
C GLY A 21 -7.06 9.75 -4.20
N SER A 22 -6.01 10.19 -3.51
CA SER A 22 -4.77 10.67 -4.14
C SER A 22 -3.99 9.60 -4.91
N CYS A 23 -4.27 8.33 -4.63
CA CYS A 23 -3.63 7.14 -5.20
C CYS A 23 -4.64 6.22 -5.91
N PHE A 24 -5.83 6.72 -6.27
CA PHE A 24 -6.83 5.92 -6.97
C PHE A 24 -6.40 5.57 -8.40
N ILE A 25 -5.75 6.51 -9.09
CA ILE A 25 -5.31 6.34 -10.49
C ILE A 25 -3.84 5.96 -10.52
N PRO A 26 -3.44 4.95 -11.32
CA PRO A 26 -4.29 4.12 -12.17
C PRO A 26 -5.14 3.13 -11.34
N ASP A 27 -6.40 2.95 -11.76
CA ASP A 27 -7.39 2.11 -11.10
C ASP A 27 -7.09 0.63 -11.40
N THR A 28 -6.05 0.12 -10.74
CA THR A 28 -5.67 -1.29 -10.81
C THR A 28 -5.44 -1.84 -9.41
N LEU A 29 -5.77 -3.12 -9.24
CA LEU A 29 -5.55 -3.81 -7.98
C LEU A 29 -4.09 -3.77 -7.53
N LEU A 30 -3.14 -3.83 -8.46
CA LEU A 30 -1.71 -3.80 -8.16
C LEU A 30 -1.29 -2.44 -7.57
N ASN A 31 -1.73 -1.34 -8.17
CA ASN A 31 -1.43 0.01 -7.68
C ASN A 31 -2.06 0.25 -6.31
N HIS A 32 -3.32 -0.13 -6.13
CA HIS A 32 -3.99 0.00 -4.84
C HIS A 32 -3.32 -0.85 -3.76
N ALA A 33 -2.97 -2.10 -4.08
CA ALA A 33 -2.25 -2.97 -3.16
C ALA A 33 -0.88 -2.40 -2.79
N SER A 34 -0.10 -1.94 -3.77
CA SER A 34 1.23 -1.41 -3.57
C SER A 34 1.24 -0.23 -2.58
N VAL A 35 0.31 0.71 -2.72
CA VAL A 35 0.21 1.88 -1.83
C VAL A 35 -0.19 1.47 -0.42
N VAL A 36 -1.30 0.74 -0.26
CA VAL A 36 -1.82 0.38 1.08
C VAL A 36 -0.86 -0.57 1.81
N MET A 37 -0.21 -1.49 1.10
CA MET A 37 0.80 -2.37 1.68
C MET A 37 2.06 -1.60 2.09
N ASN A 38 2.46 -0.55 1.36
CA ASN A 38 3.54 0.33 1.78
C ASN A 38 3.19 1.12 3.05
N GLU A 39 1.97 1.68 3.12
CA GLU A 39 1.49 2.37 4.32
C GLU A 39 1.49 1.43 5.54
N TYR A 40 1.02 0.19 5.37
CA TYR A 40 1.10 -0.83 6.41
C TYR A 40 2.55 -1.08 6.85
N TYR A 41 3.46 -1.31 5.89
CA TYR A 41 4.87 -1.55 6.14
C TYR A 41 5.52 -0.40 6.91
N ALA A 42 5.23 0.85 6.52
CA ALA A 42 5.69 2.04 7.23
C ALA A 42 5.12 2.11 8.67
N LYS A 43 3.82 1.87 8.85
CA LYS A 43 3.14 1.91 10.16
C LYS A 43 3.60 0.81 11.11
N LYS A 44 4.06 -0.34 10.60
CA LYS A 44 4.56 -1.47 11.40
C LYS A 44 6.05 -1.41 11.75
N GLY A 45 6.77 -0.41 11.25
CA GLY A 45 8.18 -0.18 11.60
C GLY A 45 9.17 -0.66 10.54
N ARG A 46 8.70 -0.95 9.32
CA ARG A 46 9.54 -1.25 8.16
C ARG A 46 10.42 -2.49 8.30
N ASN A 47 9.98 -3.50 9.06
CA ASN A 47 10.73 -4.75 9.14
C ASN A 47 10.46 -5.62 7.92
N THR A 48 11.42 -6.46 7.53
CA THR A 48 11.28 -7.33 6.36
C THR A 48 10.03 -8.22 6.41
N TRP A 49 9.65 -8.69 7.60
CA TRP A 49 8.45 -9.50 7.79
C TRP A 49 7.13 -8.74 7.62
N ASP A 50 7.12 -7.41 7.80
CA ASP A 50 5.93 -6.58 7.61
C ASP A 50 5.56 -6.42 6.12
N CYS A 51 6.48 -6.74 5.21
CA CYS A 51 6.27 -6.73 3.76
C CYS A 51 5.92 -8.14 3.20
N TYR A 52 5.79 -9.17 4.04
CA TYR A 52 5.63 -10.54 3.55
C TYR A 52 4.36 -10.73 2.70
N PHE A 53 3.18 -10.33 3.21
CA PHE A 53 1.90 -10.40 2.48
C PHE A 53 1.68 -11.68 1.65
N SER A 54 1.98 -12.84 2.23
CA SER A 54 1.93 -14.15 1.54
C SER A 54 2.87 -14.23 0.32
N ASP A 55 4.09 -13.71 0.47
CA ASP A 55 5.15 -13.64 -0.54
C ASP A 55 4.81 -12.78 -1.77
N SER A 56 3.86 -11.85 -1.63
CA SER A 56 3.46 -10.95 -2.72
C SER A 56 4.03 -9.54 -2.60
N GLY A 57 4.67 -9.21 -1.47
CA GLY A 57 5.30 -7.92 -1.25
C GLY A 57 6.79 -7.94 -1.59
N LEU A 58 7.30 -6.79 -2.00
CA LEU A 58 8.71 -6.54 -2.23
C LEU A 58 9.08 -5.18 -1.65
N ILE A 59 10.23 -5.09 -1.01
CA ILE A 59 10.78 -3.82 -0.53
C ILE A 59 11.45 -3.11 -1.71
N SER A 60 10.93 -1.93 -2.06
CA SER A 60 11.55 -1.05 -3.05
C SER A 60 12.64 -0.19 -2.40
N HIS A 61 13.77 -0.02 -3.09
CA HIS A 61 14.82 0.92 -2.70
C HIS A 61 14.69 2.30 -3.33
N SER A 62 13.81 2.44 -4.33
CA SER A 62 13.46 3.71 -4.96
C SER A 62 12.04 4.11 -4.58
N ASP A 63 11.81 5.40 -4.38
CA ASP A 63 10.46 5.94 -4.14
C ASP A 63 9.59 5.78 -5.39
N PRO A 64 8.52 4.95 -5.36
CA PRO A 64 7.63 4.77 -6.50
C PRO A 64 6.52 5.84 -6.57
N SER A 65 6.55 6.88 -5.73
CA SER A 65 5.57 7.97 -5.71
C SER A 65 5.42 8.66 -7.06
N TYR A 66 4.18 9.03 -7.40
CA TYR A 66 3.87 9.69 -8.67
C TYR A 66 2.70 10.65 -8.50
N GLY A 67 2.74 11.80 -9.21
CA GLY A 67 1.71 12.83 -9.08
C GLY A 67 1.41 13.20 -7.62
N SER A 68 0.13 13.13 -7.26
CA SER A 68 -0.40 13.31 -5.90
C SER A 68 -0.26 12.08 -5.00
N CYS A 69 0.05 10.91 -5.55
CA CYS A 69 0.19 9.68 -4.79
C CYS A 69 1.59 9.60 -4.17
N LYS A 70 1.67 9.62 -2.84
CA LYS A 70 2.93 9.53 -2.08
C LYS A 70 2.94 8.25 -1.27
N TYR A 71 4.03 7.50 -1.38
CA TYR A 71 4.32 6.34 -0.57
C TYR A 71 5.02 6.81 0.72
N ALA A 72 4.57 6.33 1.88
CA ALA A 72 5.13 6.65 3.20
C ALA A 72 6.58 6.22 3.44
#